data_AF-A0A2E5PTV0-F1
#
_entry.id   AF-A0A2E5PTV0-F1
#
_cell.length_a   1.000
_cell.length_b   1.000
_cell.length_c   1.000
_cell.angle_alpha   90.00
_cell.angle_beta   90.00
_cell.angle_gamma   90.00
#
_symmetry.space_group_name_H-M   'P 1'
#
loop_
_entity.id
_entity.type
_entity.pdbx_description
1 polymer ?
#
loop_
_entity_poly.entity_id
_entity_poly.type
_entity_poly.pdbx_seq_one_letter_code
_entity_poly.pdbx_strand_id
1 'polypeptide(L)' 'MIDLTPYSIQHPIQVSEDEYDQLVQKKEGGWSQCESSLEMLAKLHYLRLGFDAGKIQESDFLEREQMLVLNWWNRGS' A
#
# COMPACT_ATOMS: atom_id res chain seq x y z
N MET A 1 6.08 -9.91 11.70
CA MET A 1 5.54 -8.54 11.63
C MET A 1 6.11 -7.89 10.39
N ILE A 2 5.27 -7.21 9.62
CA ILE A 2 5.64 -6.53 8.38
C ILE A 2 5.78 -5.04 8.70
N ASP A 3 6.92 -4.46 8.35
CA ASP A 3 7.18 -3.04 8.54
C ASP A 3 6.71 -2.26 7.31
N LEU A 4 5.67 -1.45 7.49
CA LEU A 4 5.06 -0.65 6.43
C LEU A 4 5.82 0.66 6.18
N THR A 5 6.68 1.07 7.12
CA THR A 5 7.43 2.32 7.05
C THR A 5 8.90 2.06 7.43
N PRO A 6 9.64 1.28 6.61
CA PRO A 6 11.00 0.84 6.96
C PRO A 6 12.00 1.99 7.14
N TYR A 7 11.65 3.19 6.67
CA TYR A 7 12.46 4.41 6.81
C TYR A 7 12.02 5.31 7.98
N SER A 8 10.95 4.97 8.69
CA SER A 8 10.46 5.74 9.85
C SER A 8 11.19 5.29 11.11
N ILE A 9 12.14 6.12 11.58
CA ILE A 9 12.96 5.81 12.76
C ILE A 9 12.19 6.09 14.06
N GLN A 10 11.31 7.09 14.07
CA GLN A 10 10.61 7.54 15.29
C GLN A 10 9.31 6.78 15.56
N HIS A 11 8.57 6.44 14.50
CA HIS A 11 7.30 5.73 14.59
C HIS A 11 7.18 4.73 13.44
N PRO A 12 7.88 3.59 13.52
CA PRO A 12 7.72 2.51 12.55
C PRO A 12 6.34 1.89 12.71
N ILE A 13 5.58 1.84 11.63
CA ILE A 13 4.27 1.20 11.58
C ILE A 13 4.48 -0.27 11.23
N GLN A 14 4.25 -1.13 12.22
CA GLN A 14 4.40 -2.56 12.08
C GLN A 14 3.03 -3.22 12.24
N VAL A 15 2.71 -4.10 11.29
CA VAL A 15 1.46 -4.86 11.29
C VAL A 15 1.76 -6.35 11.36
N SER A 16 0.80 -7.13 11.87
CA SER A 16 0.89 -8.59 11.81
C SER A 16 0.66 -9.06 10.37
N GLU A 17 1.12 -10.27 10.05
CA GLU A 17 0.95 -10.84 8.70
C GLU A 17 -0.54 -11.01 8.33
N ASP A 18 -1.36 -11.42 9.31
CA ASP A 18 -2.81 -11.55 9.15
C ASP A 18 -3.47 -10.18 8.87
N GLU A 19 -3.10 -9.16 9.63
CA GLU A 19 -3.60 -7.79 9.46
C GLU A 19 -3.16 -7.20 8.11
N TYR A 20 -1.91 -7.44 7.71
CA TYR A 20 -1.40 -7.04 6.42
C TYR A 20 -2.18 -7.67 5.26
N ASP A 21 -2.42 -8.98 5.32
CA ASP A 21 -3.16 -9.70 4.29
C ASP A 21 -4.60 -9.18 4.20
N GLN A 22 -5.27 -8.97 5.35
CA GLN A 22 -6.59 -8.34 5.38
C GLN A 22 -6.60 -6.94 4.73
N LEU A 23 -5.61 -6.10 5.03
CA LEU A 23 -5.49 -4.74 4.47
C LEU A 23 -5.24 -4.76 2.95
N VAL A 24 -4.39 -5.67 2.46
CA VAL A 24 -4.07 -5.79 1.02
C VAL A 24 -5.23 -6.41 0.24
N GLN A 25 -5.95 -7.36 0.83
CA GLN A 25 -7.10 -8.03 0.22
C GLN A 25 -8.37 -7.18 0.25
N LYS A 26 -8.43 -6.15 1.11
CA LYS A 26 -9.57 -5.23 1.17
C LYS A 26 -9.73 -4.50 -0.17
N LYS A 27 -10.84 -4.79 -0.84
CA LYS A 27 -11.21 -4.25 -2.16
C LYS A 27 -12.57 -3.57 -2.15
N GLU A 28 -13.10 -3.24 -0.98
CA GLU A 28 -14.36 -2.50 -0.85
C GLU A 28 -14.21 -1.12 -1.52
N GLY A 29 -14.90 -0.91 -2.65
CA GLY A 29 -14.78 0.31 -3.47
C GLY A 29 -13.65 0.31 -4.51
N GLY A 30 -12.84 -0.75 -4.57
CA GLY A 30 -11.74 -0.91 -5.52
C GLY A 30 -10.37 -0.93 -4.83
N TRP A 31 -9.39 -1.61 -5.44
CA TRP A 31 -8.10 -1.86 -4.79
C TRP A 31 -7.34 -0.57 -4.46
N SER A 32 -7.43 0.46 -5.31
CA SER A 32 -6.81 1.77 -5.10
C SER A 32 -7.59 2.69 -4.17
N GLN A 33 -8.81 2.31 -3.76
CA GLN A 33 -9.56 3.04 -2.74
C GLN A 33 -9.18 2.50 -1.37
N CYS A 34 -8.45 3.31 -0.61
CA CYS A 34 -8.00 2.95 0.73
C CYS A 34 -8.86 3.68 1.76
N GLU A 35 -9.34 2.95 2.76
CA GLU A 35 -10.17 3.56 3.79
C GLU A 35 -9.38 4.22 4.92
N SER A 36 -8.16 3.74 5.15
CA SER A 36 -7.28 4.15 6.24
C SER A 36 -5.84 4.28 5.75
N SER A 37 -5.05 5.10 6.45
CA SER A 37 -3.63 5.32 6.13
C SER A 37 -2.83 4.02 6.19
N LEU A 38 -3.17 3.12 7.13
CA LEU A 38 -2.60 1.78 7.25
C LEU A 38 -2.84 0.92 6.00
N GLU A 39 -4.05 0.97 5.44
CA GLU A 39 -4.41 0.20 4.26
C GLU A 39 -3.66 0.71 3.02
N MET A 40 -3.54 2.04 2.90
CA MET A 40 -2.77 2.69 1.84
C MET A 40 -1.30 2.26 1.90
N LEU A 41 -0.70 2.32 3.10
CA LEU A 41 0.69 1.90 3.31
C LEU A 41 0.91 0.41 3.04
N ALA A 42 -0.01 -0.46 3.47
CA ALA A 42 0.06 -1.90 3.23
C ALA A 42 0.01 -2.23 1.74
N LYS A 43 -0.94 -1.63 1.00
CA LYS A 43 -1.07 -1.82 -0.45
C LYS A 43 0.11 -1.25 -1.22
N LEU A 44 0.64 -0.10 -0.81
CA LEU A 44 1.84 0.49 -1.38
C LEU A 44 3.07 -0.41 -1.16
N HIS A 45 3.24 -0.91 0.06
CA HIS A 45 4.28 -1.87 0.39
C HIS A 45 4.16 -3.14 -0.46
N TYR A 46 2.94 -3.67 -0.63
CA TYR A 46 2.68 -4.83 -1.48
C TYR A 46 3.06 -4.60 -2.95
N LEU A 47 2.73 -3.42 -3.51
CA LEU A 47 3.15 -3.07 -4.87
C LEU A 47 4.67 -3.02 -5.00
N ARG A 48 5.35 -2.39 -4.04
CA ARG A 48 6.81 -2.30 -4.05
C ARG A 48 7.48 -3.67 -3.97
N LEU A 49 6.97 -4.56 -3.12
CA LEU A 49 7.44 -5.95 -3.08
C LEU A 49 7.24 -6.67 -4.41
N GLY A 50 6.09 -6.48 -5.07
CA GLY A 50 5.84 -7.08 -6.37
C GLY A 50 6.76 -6.55 -7.47
N PHE A 51 7.08 -5.26 -7.42
CA PHE A 51 8.02 -4.62 -8.33
C PHE A 51 9.46 -5.10 -8.09
N ASP A 52 9.92 -5.13 -6.83
CA ASP A 52 11.24 -5.64 -6.44
C ASP A 52 11.43 -7.11 -6.82
N ALA A 53 10.37 -7.92 -6.69
CA ALA A 53 10.35 -9.31 -7.12
C ALA A 53 10.24 -9.49 -8.65
N GLY A 54 10.19 -8.41 -9.44
CA GLY A 54 10.07 -8.45 -10.90
C GLY A 54 8.75 -9.00 -11.43
N LYS A 55 7.71 -9.08 -10.58
CA LYS A 55 6.37 -9.57 -10.96
C LYS A 55 5.56 -8.51 -11.69
N ILE A 56 5.94 -7.24 -11.54
CA ILE A 56 5.26 -6.08 -12.10
C ILE A 56 6.28 -5.29 -12.90
N GLN A 57 5.90 -4.80 -14.08
CA GLN A 57 6.74 -3.87 -14.84
C GLN A 57 6.68 -2.47 -14.22
N GLU A 58 7.72 -1.66 -14.47
CA GLU A 58 7.82 -0.31 -13.94
C GLU A 58 6.62 0.57 -14.35
N SER A 59 6.16 0.46 -15.59
CA SER A 59 4.98 1.18 -16.10
C SER A 59 3.71 0.88 -15.31
N ASP A 60 3.44 -0.41 -15.08
CA ASP A 60 2.29 -0.87 -14.29
C ASP A 60 2.41 -0.48 -12.82
N PHE A 61 3.62 -0.52 -12.27
CA PHE A 61 3.89 -0.08 -10.90
C PHE A 61 3.59 1.41 -10.73
N LEU A 62 4.12 2.25 -11.62
CA LEU A 62 3.93 3.70 -11.57
C LEU A 62 2.45 4.08 -11.72
N GLU A 63 1.72 3.48 -12.66
CA GLU A 63 0.31 3.75 -12.85
C GLU A 63 -0.52 3.39 -11.59
N ARG A 64 -0.25 2.22 -11.01
CA ARG A 64 -0.96 1.75 -9.81
C ARG A 64 -0.60 2.54 -8.57
N GLU A 65 0.68 2.87 -8.38
CA GLU A 65 1.13 3.72 -7.29
C GLU A 65 0.48 5.11 -7.40
N GLN A 66 0.50 5.71 -8.58
CA GLN A 66 -0.10 7.01 -8.83
C GLN A 66 -1.61 6.98 -8.54
N MET A 67 -2.34 5.98 -9.04
CA MET A 67 -3.78 5.86 -8.74
C MET A 67 -4.05 5.74 -7.24
N LEU A 68 -3.25 4.94 -6.53
CA LEU A 68 -3.43 4.71 -5.10
C LEU A 68 -3.14 5.98 -4.28
N VAL A 69 -2.05 6.68 -4.58
CA VAL A 69 -1.68 7.95 -3.92
C VAL A 69 -2.69 9.06 -4.23
N LEU A 70 -3.10 9.21 -5.49
CA LEU A 70 -4.07 10.23 -5.89
C LEU A 70 -5.45 9.99 -5.28
N ASN A 71 -5.95 8.74 -5.26
CA ASN A 71 -7.23 8.43 -4.62
C ASN A 71 -7.20 8.71 -3.11
N TRP A 72 -6.08 8.37 -2.45
CA TRP A 72 -5.90 8.67 -1.03
C TRP A 72 -5.85 10.18 -0.77
N TRP A 73 -5.08 10.93 -1.55
CA TRP A 73 -4.95 12.38 -1.41
C TRP A 73 -6.27 13.12 -1.69
N ASN A 74 -6.99 12.73 -2.74
CA ASN A 74 -8.27 13.33 -3.11
C ASN A 74 -9.39 13.06 -2.10
N ARG A 75 -9.25 12.05 -1.23
CA ARG A 75 -10.24 11.75 -0.18
C ARG A 75 -10.32 12.83 0.91
N GLY A 76 -9.28 13.66 1.03
CA GLY A 76 -9.20 14.75 2.00
C GLY A 76 -9.59 16.13 1.46
N SER A 77 -10.04 16.24 0.20
CA SER A 77 -10.42 17.50 -0.44
C SER A 77 -11.93 17.74 -0.46
#